data_AF-A0A6B0GMX5-F1
#
_entry.id   AF-A0A6B0GMX5-F1
#
_cell.length_a   1.000
_cell.length_b   1.000
_cell.length_c   1.000
_cell.angle_alpha   90.00
_cell.angle_beta   90.00
_cell.angle_gamma   90.00
#
_symmetry.space_group_name_H-M   'P 1'
#
loop_
_entity.id
_entity.type
_entity.pdbx_description
1 polymer ?
#
loop_
_entity_poly.entity_id
_entity_poly.type
_entity_poly.pdbx_seq_one_letter_code
_entity_poly.pdbx_strand_id
1 'polypeptide(L)'
;MTNEPTNSVRVWLVERTYSDDEQNLIILTYATPDGKEYYRKDRALTSFTDVRDTTAAVDAEHDNLGSVDDTEQQEQYAAEA
;
A
#
# COMPACT_ATOMS: atom_id res chain seq x y z
N MET A 1 -13.04 -14.92 12.51
CA MET A 1 -13.48 -14.73 11.11
C MET A 1 -12.31 -15.15 10.26
N THR A 2 -12.47 -16.28 9.58
CA THR A 2 -11.42 -16.96 8.82
C THR A 2 -11.11 -16.14 7.57
N ASN A 3 -9.87 -15.64 7.43
CA ASN A 3 -9.42 -15.05 6.19
C ASN A 3 -9.38 -16.17 5.15
N GLU A 4 -10.35 -16.21 4.23
CA GLU A 4 -10.38 -17.14 3.12
C GLU A 4 -9.28 -16.71 2.12
N PRO A 5 -8.21 -17.51 1.92
CA PRO A 5 -7.11 -17.12 1.05
C PRO A 5 -7.46 -17.51 -0.39
N THR A 6 -8.08 -16.61 -1.16
CA THR A 6 -8.31 -16.89 -2.59
C THR A 6 -8.17 -15.62 -3.41
N ASN A 7 -6.91 -15.31 -3.76
CA ASN A 7 -6.43 -14.22 -4.65
C ASN A 7 -6.05 -12.88 -4.01
N SER A 8 -5.71 -12.87 -2.72
CA SER A 8 -4.93 -11.75 -2.20
C SER A 8 -3.46 -11.90 -2.57
N VAL A 9 -2.82 -10.81 -2.97
CA VAL A 9 -1.38 -10.72 -3.22
C VAL A 9 -0.72 -9.98 -2.06
N ARG A 10 0.48 -10.43 -1.71
CA ARG A 10 1.31 -9.75 -0.73
C ARG A 10 1.99 -8.56 -1.38
N VAL A 11 1.73 -7.37 -0.85
CA VAL A 11 2.35 -6.11 -1.26
C VAL A 11 3.19 -5.54 -0.12
N TRP A 12 4.21 -4.79 -0.47
CA TRP A 12 5.21 -4.23 0.43
C TRP A 12 5.17 -2.71 0.39
N LEU A 13 5.35 -2.06 1.55
CA LEU A 13 5.32 -0.61 1.66
C LEU A 13 6.54 -0.02 0.95
N VAL A 14 6.32 0.61 -0.19
CA VAL A 14 7.39 1.26 -0.99
C VAL A 14 7.47 2.76 -0.71
N GLU A 15 6.33 3.41 -0.45
CA GLU A 15 6.31 4.85 -0.20
C GLU A 15 5.33 5.22 0.92
N ARG A 16 5.72 6.24 1.70
CA ARG A 16 4.85 6.88 2.68
C ARG A 16 4.95 8.39 2.55
N THR A 17 3.82 9.02 2.26
CA THR A 17 3.75 10.47 2.05
C THR A 17 2.77 11.08 3.03
N TYR A 18 3.19 12.15 3.71
CA TYR A 18 2.33 12.91 4.61
C TYR A 18 1.72 14.06 3.82
N SER A 19 0.40 14.15 3.80
CA SER A 19 -0.25 15.30 3.16
C SER A 19 -0.11 16.52 4.07
N ASP A 20 0.44 17.60 3.52
CA ASP A 20 0.57 18.89 4.20
C ASP A 20 -0.73 19.74 4.09
N ASP A 21 -1.54 19.48 3.06
CA ASP A 21 -2.80 20.20 2.79
C ASP A 21 -3.97 19.72 3.68
N GLU A 22 -4.04 18.42 3.94
CA GLU A 22 -5.01 17.79 4.84
C GLU A 22 -4.31 17.38 6.13
N GLN A 23 -4.47 18.20 7.18
CA GLN A 23 -3.87 17.93 8.48
C GLN A 23 -4.23 16.53 8.96
N ASN A 24 -3.19 15.75 9.31
CA ASN A 24 -3.28 14.38 9.82
C ASN A 24 -3.66 13.34 8.75
N LEU A 25 -3.34 13.51 7.47
CA LEU A 25 -3.49 12.45 6.46
C LEU A 25 -2.11 11.85 6.08
N ILE A 26 -2.00 10.52 6.12
CA ILE A 26 -0.88 9.77 5.56
C ILE A 26 -1.37 8.91 4.40
N ILE A 27 -0.62 8.95 3.31
CA ILE A 27 -0.80 8.12 2.13
C ILE A 27 0.28 7.05 2.17
N LEU A 28 -0.13 5.79 2.26
CA LEU A 28 0.75 4.64 2.20
C LEU A 28 0.59 3.99 0.84
N THR A 29 1.69 3.89 0.09
CA THR A 29 1.74 3.19 -1.18
C THR A 29 2.47 1.88 -0.98
N TYR A 30 1.76 0.79 -1.26
CA TYR A 30 2.30 -0.54 -1.27
C TYR A 30 2.44 -1.00 -2.71
N ALA A 31 3.46 -1.80 -3.02
CA ALA A 31 3.62 -2.37 -4.34
C ALA A 31 3.86 -3.88 -4.26
N THR A 32 3.52 -4.56 -5.35
CA THR A 32 3.97 -5.94 -5.55
C THR A 32 5.49 -5.95 -5.72
N PRO A 33 6.19 -7.04 -5.32
CA PRO A 33 7.64 -7.16 -5.49
C PRO A 33 8.09 -7.15 -6.96
N ASP A 34 7.14 -7.29 -7.89
CA ASP A 34 7.36 -7.20 -9.33
C ASP A 34 7.11 -5.77 -9.87
N GLY A 35 6.64 -4.85 -9.03
CA GLY A 35 6.46 -3.43 -9.34
C GLY A 35 5.29 -3.10 -10.27
N LYS A 36 4.68 -4.10 -10.90
CA LYS A 36 3.58 -3.94 -11.88
C LYS A 36 2.27 -3.46 -11.29
N GLU A 37 2.05 -3.73 -10.00
CA GLU A 37 0.80 -3.41 -9.32
C GLU A 37 1.09 -2.71 -8.00
N TYR A 38 0.25 -1.74 -7.67
CA TYR A 38 0.34 -0.94 -6.46
C TYR A 38 -1.01 -0.88 -5.74
N TYR A 39 -0.95 -0.75 -4.42
CA TYR A 39 -2.07 -0.56 -3.53
C TYR A 39 -1.89 0.73 -2.73
N ARG A 40 -2.80 1.67 -2.91
CA ARG A 40 -2.78 2.94 -2.19
C ARG A 40 -3.76 2.89 -1.02
N LYS A 41 -3.29 3.32 0.16
CA LYS A 41 -4.09 3.39 1.38
C LYS A 41 -3.94 4.75 2.03
N ASP A 42 -5.00 5.53 1.97
CA ASP A 42 -5.15 6.76 2.74
C ASP A 42 -5.56 6.46 4.19
N ARG A 43 -4.97 7.19 5.14
CA ARG A 43 -5.27 7.04 6.56
C ARG A 43 -5.23 8.39 7.26
N ALA A 44 -6.31 8.72 7.96
CA ALA A 44 -6.33 9.83 8.90
C ALA A 44 -5.69 9.43 10.24
N LEU A 45 -4.70 10.20 10.70
CA LEU A 45 -4.00 10.09 11.99
C LEU A 45 -4.80 10.67 13.17
N THR A 46 -6.03 11.17 12.94
CA THR A 46 -6.84 11.84 13.97
C THR A 46 -7.40 10.90 15.05
N SER A 47 -7.35 9.58 14.85
CA SER A 47 -7.82 8.61 15.84
C SER A 47 -6.66 7.93 16.58
N PHE A 48 -6.30 8.49 17.73
CA PHE A 48 -5.33 7.93 18.69
C PHE A 48 -5.68 6.53 19.22
N THR A 49 -6.90 6.04 18.97
CA THR A 49 -7.42 4.75 19.46
C THR A 49 -7.28 3.58 18.48
N ASP A 50 -6.93 3.85 17.22
CA ASP A 50 -6.78 2.82 16.19
C ASP A 50 -5.30 2.40 16.11
N VAL A 51 -4.86 1.55 17.02
CA VAL A 51 -3.55 0.88 16.91
C VAL A 51 -3.68 -0.23 15.85
N ARG A 52 -3.78 0.17 14.58
CA ARG A 52 -3.53 -0.74 13.46
C ARG A 52 -2.03 -0.77 13.23
N ASP A 53 -1.43 -1.93 13.45
CA ASP A 53 -0.04 -2.21 13.11
C ASP A 53 0.21 -1.83 11.65
N THR A 54 1.05 -0.82 11.42
CA THR A 54 1.58 -0.53 10.10
C THR A 54 2.63 -1.60 9.81
N THR A 55 2.19 -2.71 9.23
CA THR A 55 3.08 -3.78 8.79
C THR A 55 3.77 -3.39 7.49
N ALA A 56 5.03 -3.80 7.35
CA ALA A 56 5.80 -3.58 6.12
C ALA A 56 5.18 -4.31 4.92
N ALA A 57 4.52 -5.45 5.15
CA ALA A 57 3.76 -6.17 4.16
C ALA A 57 2.28 -6.25 4.54
N VAL A 58 1.40 -6.13 3.55
CA VAL A 58 -0.03 -6.34 3.71
C VAL A 58 -0.54 -7.28 2.63
N ASP A 59 -1.65 -7.94 2.92
CA ASP A 59 -2.39 -8.79 2.00
C ASP A 59 -3.49 -7.93 1.36
N ALA A 60 -3.42 -7.72 0.05
CA ALA A 60 -4.36 -6.89 -0.70
C ALA A 60 -5.03 -7.71 -1.79
N GLU A 61 -6.33 -7.51 -2.00
CA GLU A 61 -7.05 -8.17 -3.09
C GLU A 61 -6.64 -7.56 -4.44
N HIS A 62 -6.48 -8.40 -5.47
CA HIS A 62 -6.14 -7.94 -6.82
C HIS A 62 -7.09 -6.85 -7.36
N ASP A 63 -8.38 -6.89 -7.00
CA ASP A 63 -9.37 -5.90 -7.43
C ASP A 63 -9.10 -4.49 -6.85
N ASN A 64 -8.36 -4.42 -5.75
CA ASN A 64 -7.96 -3.16 -5.11
C ASN A 64 -6.60 -2.64 -5.62
N LEU A 65 -5.91 -3.39 -6.48
CA LEU A 65 -4.61 -2.99 -7.01
C LEU A 65 -4.79 -2.15 -8.27
N GLY A 66 -4.06 -1.04 -8.34
CA GLY A 66 -3.84 -0.33 -9.58
C GLY A 66 -2.68 -0.94 -10.35
N SER A 67 -2.77 -0.99 -11.67
CA SER A 67 -1.62 -1.32 -12.52
C SER A 67 -0.74 -0.08 -12.73
N VAL A 68 0.58 -0.27 -12.68
CA VAL A 68 1.57 0.74 -13.03
C VAL A 68 1.86 0.61 -14.53
N ASP A 69 1.50 1.62 -15.33
CA ASP A 69 1.75 1.60 -16.78
C ASP A 69 3.20 1.97 -17.12
N ASP A 70 3.87 2.71 -16.23
CA ASP A 70 5.18 3.28 -16.47
C ASP A 70 6.30 2.30 -16.03
N THR A 71 7.18 1.93 -16.96
CA THR A 71 8.20 0.91 -16.69
C THR A 71 9.25 1.40 -15.69
N GLU A 72 9.59 2.69 -15.71
CA GLU A 72 10.55 3.27 -14.75
C GLU A 72 9.97 3.22 -13.33
N GLN A 73 8.66 3.47 -13.20
CA GLN A 73 7.96 3.40 -11.92
C GLN A 73 7.80 1.95 -11.42
N GLN A 74 7.59 0.98 -12.32
CA GLN A 74 7.62 -0.44 -11.97
C GLN A 74 8.98 -0.85 -11.40
N GLU A 75 10.09 -0.48 -12.08
CA GLU A 75 11.43 -0.81 -11.62
C GLU A 75 11.74 -0.18 -10.26
N GLN A 76 11.32 1.07 -10.05
CA GLN A 76 11.45 1.73 -8.76
C GLN A 76 10.70 0.97 -7.66
N TYR A 77 9.41 0.68 -7.88
CA TYR A 77 8.60 -0.04 -6.89
C TYR A 77 9.11 -1.45 -6.61
N ALA A 78 9.59 -2.17 -7.63
CA ALA A 78 10.21 -3.48 -7.44
C ALA A 78 11.53 -3.42 -6.66
N ALA A 79 12.31 -2.34 -6.79
CA ALA A 79 13.55 -2.16 -6.04
C ALA A 79 13.32 -1.77 -4.57
N GLU A 80 12.20 -1.10 -4.27
CA GLU A 80 11.86 -0.64 -2.92
C GLU A 80 11.04 -1.66 -2.11
N ALA A 81 10.37 -2.61 -2.77
CA ALA A 81 9.54 -3.67 -2.17
C ALA A 81 10.36 -4.82 -1.55
#